data_AF-A0A1X9MIN9-F1
#
_entry.id   AF-A0A1X9MIN9-F1
#
_cell.length_a   1.000
_cell.length_b   1.000
_cell.length_c   1.000
_cell.angle_alpha   90.00
_cell.angle_beta   90.00
_cell.angle_gamma   90.00
#
_symmetry.space_group_name_H-M   'P 1'
#
loop_
_entity.id
_entity.type
_entity.pdbx_description
1 polymer ?
#
loop_
_entity_poly.entity_id
_entity_poly.type
_entity_poly.pdbx_seq_one_letter_code
_entity_poly.pdbx_strand_id
1 'polypeptide(L)'
;MKLIEKGLASFICAIMLSIALAAVLSRPSTISFSFMFTVALFYSFPMLLIGGVTFAVLAEKLLTKWKPRKTNEIYPRALMIYAVGGVVVNYFFYVSLFRQEWGNVLFFLVIGVIASLFFYHVLLVISYAFRANLKES
;
A
#
# COMPACT_ATOMS: atom_id res chain seq x y z
N MET A 1 13.89 -1.31 7.24
CA MET A 1 12.87 -0.60 8.05
C MET A 1 12.34 -1.57 9.08
N LYS A 2 12.01 -1.09 10.27
CA LYS A 2 11.54 -1.93 11.37
C LYS A 2 10.13 -2.44 11.08
N LEU A 3 9.77 -3.60 11.64
CA LEU A 3 8.42 -4.18 11.45
C LEU A 3 7.31 -3.22 11.92
N ILE A 4 7.56 -2.49 13.01
CA ILE A 4 6.63 -1.50 13.56
C ILE A 4 6.35 -0.34 12.59
N GLU A 5 7.37 0.12 11.84
CA GLU A 5 7.22 1.18 10.84
C GLU A 5 6.31 0.72 9.70
N LYS A 6 6.44 -0.55 9.28
CA LYS A 6 5.61 -1.17 8.24
C LYS A 6 4.16 -1.35 8.70
N GLY A 7 3.96 -1.75 9.96
CA GLY A 7 2.63 -1.86 10.56
C GLY A 7 1.93 -0.50 10.64
N LEU A 8 2.63 0.52 11.11
CA LEU A 8 2.11 1.90 11.16
C LEU A 8 1.79 2.44 9.76
N ALA A 9 2.67 2.21 8.78
CA ALA A 9 2.42 2.59 7.39
C ALA A 9 1.15 1.92 6.84
N SER A 10 0.95 0.64 7.15
CA SER A 10 -0.23 -0.12 6.71
C SER A 10 -1.51 0.45 7.31
N PHE A 11 -1.48 0.77 8.60
CA PHE A 11 -2.62 1.36 9.30
C PHE A 11 -2.98 2.75 8.76
N ILE A 12 -1.99 3.63 8.61
CA ILE A 12 -2.19 4.98 8.07
C ILE A 12 -2.71 4.91 6.63
N CYS A 13 -2.11 4.06 5.79
CA CYS A 13 -2.60 3.87 4.42
C CYS A 13 -4.02 3.33 4.38
N ALA A 14 -4.39 2.38 5.25
CA ALA A 14 -5.74 1.85 5.30
C ALA A 14 -6.76 2.94 5.63
N ILE A 15 -6.47 3.79 6.62
CA ILE A 15 -7.33 4.92 6.97
C ILE A 15 -7.45 5.88 5.78
N MET A 16 -6.33 6.32 5.21
CA MET A 16 -6.34 7.30 4.12
C MET A 16 -7.04 6.78 2.87
N LEU A 17 -6.78 5.52 2.50
CA LEU A 17 -7.43 4.87 1.36
C LEU A 17 -8.94 4.72 1.61
N SER A 18 -9.33 4.38 2.84
CA SER A 18 -10.75 4.22 3.22
C SER A 18 -11.49 5.54 3.19
N ILE A 19 -10.87 6.64 3.65
CA ILE A 19 -11.44 7.99 3.53
C ILE A 19 -11.62 8.35 2.05
N ALA A 20 -10.58 8.13 1.22
CA ALA A 20 -10.63 8.45 -0.20
C ALA A 20 -11.71 7.64 -0.93
N LEU A 21 -11.76 6.33 -0.70
CA LEU A 21 -12.79 5.45 -1.28
C LEU A 21 -14.19 5.84 -0.81
N ALA A 22 -14.37 6.07 0.49
CA ALA A 22 -15.67 6.49 1.03
C ALA A 22 -16.13 7.81 0.42
N ALA A 23 -15.25 8.81 0.28
CA ALA A 23 -15.58 10.10 -0.30
C ALA A 23 -15.97 10.02 -1.78
N VAL A 24 -15.34 9.12 -2.54
CA VAL A 24 -15.65 8.91 -3.96
C VAL A 24 -16.96 8.12 -4.12
N LEU A 25 -17.14 7.05 -3.34
CA LEU A 25 -18.28 6.15 -3.47
C LEU A 25 -19.56 6.70 -2.83
N SER A 26 -19.45 7.53 -1.77
CA SER A 26 -20.61 8.11 -1.10
C SER A 26 -21.27 9.25 -1.89
N ARG A 27 -20.53 9.91 -2.80
CA ARG A 27 -21.07 11.03 -3.61
C ARG A 27 -22.21 10.63 -4.55
N PRO A 28 -22.09 9.56 -5.36
CA PRO A 28 -23.16 9.13 -6.25
C PRO A 28 -24.22 8.23 -5.58
N SER A 29 -23.96 7.75 -4.35
CA SER A 29 -24.84 6.81 -3.65
C SER A 29 -25.67 7.50 -2.56
N THR A 30 -26.88 7.01 -2.29
CA THR A 30 -27.67 7.39 -1.09
C THR A 30 -27.10 6.83 0.22
N ILE A 31 -25.95 6.14 0.16
CA ILE A 31 -25.35 5.44 1.28
C ILE A 31 -24.50 6.42 2.10
N SER A 32 -24.60 6.33 3.44
CA SER A 32 -23.88 7.22 4.34
C SER A 32 -22.36 7.04 4.22
N PHE A 33 -21.63 8.16 4.33
CA PHE A 33 -20.17 8.17 4.32
C PHE A 33 -19.59 7.22 5.39
N SER A 34 -20.14 7.24 6.60
CA SER A 34 -19.67 6.39 7.72
C SER A 34 -19.80 4.90 7.41
N PHE A 35 -20.86 4.49 6.73
CA PHE A 35 -21.03 3.10 6.30
C PHE A 35 -19.99 2.73 5.24
N MET A 36 -19.84 3.56 4.19
CA MET A 36 -18.84 3.33 3.14
C MET A 36 -17.40 3.32 3.68
N PHE A 37 -17.08 4.22 4.61
CA PHE A 37 -15.78 4.24 5.29
C PHE A 37 -15.54 2.95 6.06
N THR A 38 -16.53 2.46 6.80
CA THR A 38 -16.39 1.21 7.57
C THR A 38 -16.15 0.03 6.64
N VAL A 39 -16.93 -0.11 5.56
CA VAL A 39 -16.74 -1.16 4.56
C VAL A 39 -15.36 -1.07 3.91
N ALA A 40 -14.96 0.13 3.49
CA ALA A 40 -13.65 0.35 2.86
C ALA A 40 -12.49 0.06 3.83
N LEU A 41 -12.65 0.35 5.12
CA LEU A 41 -11.66 0.06 6.16
C LEU A 41 -11.51 -1.43 6.40
N PHE A 42 -12.62 -2.15 6.56
CA PHE A 42 -12.60 -3.60 6.73
C PHE A 42 -12.02 -4.32 5.52
N TYR A 43 -12.18 -3.78 4.31
CA TYR A 43 -11.58 -4.32 3.11
C TYR A 43 -10.09 -3.99 2.97
N SER A 44 -9.73 -2.71 3.10
CA SER A 44 -8.37 -2.24 2.83
C SER A 44 -7.38 -2.58 3.94
N PHE A 45 -7.83 -2.63 5.20
CA PHE A 45 -6.95 -2.86 6.34
C PHE A 45 -6.27 -4.23 6.30
N PRO A 46 -6.98 -5.38 6.17
CA PRO A 46 -6.33 -6.68 6.06
C PRO A 46 -5.45 -6.80 4.81
N MET A 47 -5.88 -6.21 3.70
CA MET A 47 -5.14 -6.22 2.44
C MET A 47 -3.79 -5.50 2.59
N LEU A 48 -3.77 -4.32 3.19
CA LEU A 48 -2.55 -3.53 3.40
C LEU A 48 -1.70 -4.11 4.54
N LEU A 49 -2.31 -4.60 5.60
CA LEU A 49 -1.58 -5.22 6.71
C LEU A 49 -0.87 -6.50 6.28
N ILE A 50 -1.56 -7.40 5.58
CA ILE A 50 -0.98 -8.67 5.15
C ILE A 50 -0.14 -8.45 3.89
N GLY A 51 -0.74 -7.89 2.84
CA GLY A 51 -0.08 -7.69 1.56
C GLY A 51 1.04 -6.65 1.62
N GLY A 52 0.75 -5.48 2.18
CA GLY A 52 1.71 -4.37 2.29
C GLY A 52 2.91 -4.71 3.17
N VAL A 53 2.70 -5.25 4.39
CA VAL A 53 3.82 -5.62 5.27
C VAL A 53 4.65 -6.76 4.69
N THR A 54 4.01 -7.83 4.19
CA THR A 54 4.72 -8.98 3.61
C THR A 54 5.54 -8.54 2.41
N PHE A 55 4.95 -7.73 1.53
CA PHE A 55 5.65 -7.23 0.35
C PHE A 55 6.76 -6.25 0.72
N ALA A 56 6.60 -5.40 1.73
CA ALA A 56 7.65 -4.51 2.21
C ALA A 56 8.87 -5.28 2.74
N VAL A 57 8.65 -6.40 3.46
CA VAL A 57 9.74 -7.29 3.88
C VAL A 57 10.44 -7.93 2.67
N LEU A 58 9.67 -8.36 1.67
CA LEU A 58 10.23 -8.93 0.45
C LEU A 58 11.03 -7.90 -0.36
N ALA A 59 10.50 -6.67 -0.49
CA ALA A 59 11.11 -5.57 -1.21
C ALA A 59 12.48 -5.19 -0.62
N GLU A 60 12.61 -5.18 0.70
CA GLU A 60 13.91 -4.96 1.36
C GLU A 60 14.92 -6.06 1.07
N LYS A 61 14.47 -7.33 1.06
CA LYS A 61 15.33 -8.47 0.69
C LYS A 61 15.77 -8.40 -0.77
N LEU A 62 14.91 -7.94 -1.68
CA LEU A 62 15.24 -7.73 -3.08
C LEU A 62 16.24 -6.59 -3.27
N LEU A 63 15.98 -5.44 -2.65
CA LEU A 63 16.85 -4.26 -2.72
C LEU A 63 18.25 -4.52 -2.17
N THR A 64 18.36 -5.27 -1.06
CA THR A 64 19.66 -5.62 -0.47
C THR A 64 20.47 -6.58 -1.34
N LYS A 65 19.82 -7.54 -2.02
CA LYS A 65 20.50 -8.44 -2.98
C LYS A 65 21.06 -7.71 -4.20
N TRP A 66 20.41 -6.64 -4.64
CA TRP A 66 20.77 -5.92 -5.87
C TRP A 66 21.95 -4.96 -5.73
N LYS A 67 22.55 -4.81 -4.53
CA LYS A 67 23.75 -4.00 -4.23
C LYS A 67 23.84 -2.71 -5.09
N PRO A 68 22.88 -1.78 -4.95
CA PRO A 68 22.87 -0.56 -5.78
C PRO A 68 24.20 0.20 -5.62
N ARG A 69 24.86 0.48 -6.74
CA ARG A 69 26.19 1.13 -6.79
C ARG A 69 26.12 2.62 -6.46
N LYS A 70 24.97 3.27 -6.68
CA LYS A 70 24.74 4.70 -6.45
C LYS A 70 23.45 4.91 -5.65
N THR A 71 23.47 5.86 -4.70
CA THR A 71 22.30 6.24 -3.88
C THR A 71 21.09 6.64 -4.73
N ASN A 72 21.32 7.31 -5.87
CA ASN A 72 20.25 7.76 -6.77
C ASN A 72 19.51 6.61 -7.48
N GLU A 73 20.08 5.40 -7.53
CA GLU A 73 19.42 4.25 -8.16
C GLU A 73 18.46 3.53 -7.20
N ILE A 74 18.56 3.79 -5.90
CA ILE A 74 17.77 3.08 -4.88
C ILE A 74 16.29 3.42 -5.00
N TYR A 75 15.98 4.71 -5.17
CA TYR A 75 14.61 5.21 -5.23
C TYR A 75 13.81 4.68 -6.44
N PRO A 76 14.28 4.80 -7.70
CA PRO A 76 13.55 4.27 -8.85
C PRO A 76 13.42 2.75 -8.82
N ARG A 77 14.42 2.02 -8.29
CA ARG A 77 14.33 0.57 -8.09
C ARG A 77 13.27 0.20 -7.06
N ALA A 78 13.21 0.92 -5.94
CA ALA A 78 12.18 0.70 -4.94
C ALA A 78 10.79 0.97 -5.53
N LEU A 79 10.61 2.07 -6.28
CA LEU A 79 9.35 2.34 -6.99
C LEU A 79 8.92 1.18 -7.89
N MET A 80 9.83 0.65 -8.71
CA MET A 80 9.52 -0.51 -9.57
C MET A 80 9.13 -1.74 -8.75
N ILE A 81 9.86 -2.06 -7.68
CA ILE A 81 9.56 -3.21 -6.82
C ILE A 81 8.18 -3.05 -6.19
N TYR A 82 7.86 -1.89 -5.61
CA TYR A 82 6.55 -1.63 -5.03
C TYR A 82 5.44 -1.61 -6.09
N ALA A 83 5.68 -1.09 -7.30
CA ALA A 83 4.70 -1.17 -8.38
C ALA A 83 4.37 -2.64 -8.74
N VAL A 84 5.39 -3.49 -8.91
CA VAL A 84 5.21 -4.93 -9.14
C VAL A 84 4.47 -5.59 -7.97
N GLY A 85 4.80 -5.22 -6.74
CA GLY A 85 4.08 -5.71 -5.55
C GLY A 85 2.61 -5.34 -5.55
N GLY A 86 2.28 -4.12 -5.97
CA GLY A 86 0.90 -3.67 -6.12
C GLY A 86 0.14 -4.52 -7.12
N VAL A 87 0.78 -4.88 -8.24
CA VAL A 87 0.19 -5.81 -9.22
C VAL A 87 -0.02 -7.19 -8.62
N VAL A 88 1.00 -7.79 -7.98
CA VAL A 88 0.93 -9.17 -7.47
C VAL A 88 -0.11 -9.30 -6.35
N VAL A 89 -0.06 -8.42 -5.35
CA VAL A 89 -0.97 -8.47 -4.20
C VAL A 89 -2.41 -8.24 -4.66
N ASN A 90 -2.62 -7.27 -5.55
CA ASN A 90 -3.96 -6.96 -6.02
C ASN A 90 -4.51 -8.02 -6.96
N TYR A 91 -3.70 -8.60 -7.84
CA TYR A 91 -4.11 -9.73 -8.67
C TYR A 91 -4.53 -10.93 -7.80
N PHE A 92 -3.78 -11.23 -6.74
CA PHE A 92 -4.12 -12.30 -5.80
C PHE A 92 -5.46 -12.06 -5.10
N PHE A 93 -5.70 -10.84 -4.60
CA PHE A 93 -6.98 -10.49 -3.96
C PHE A 93 -8.14 -10.47 -4.95
N TYR A 94 -7.92 -9.93 -6.14
CA TYR A 94 -8.92 -9.86 -7.20
C TYR A 94 -9.39 -11.25 -7.64
N VAL A 95 -8.46 -12.16 -7.93
CA VAL A 95 -8.79 -13.56 -8.31
C VAL A 95 -9.49 -14.30 -7.17
N SER A 96 -9.10 -14.02 -5.92
CA SER A 96 -9.67 -14.69 -4.73
C SER A 96 -11.10 -14.27 -4.42
N LEU A 97 -11.47 -13.01 -4.71
CA LEU A 97 -12.75 -12.43 -4.31
C LEU A 97 -13.77 -12.29 -5.45
N PHE A 98 -13.31 -12.00 -6.67
CA PHE A 98 -14.19 -11.59 -7.78
C PHE A 98 -14.17 -12.57 -8.95
N ARG A 99 -14.10 -13.87 -8.66
CA ARG A 99 -13.92 -15.07 -9.52
C ARG A 99 -14.57 -15.07 -10.93
N GLN A 100 -15.40 -14.09 -11.32
CA GLN A 100 -16.16 -14.03 -12.57
C GLN A 100 -16.12 -12.71 -13.37
N GLU A 101 -15.73 -11.54 -12.83
CA GLU A 101 -15.94 -10.26 -13.54
C GLU A 101 -14.66 -9.61 -14.08
N TRP A 102 -14.16 -10.13 -15.21
CA TRP A 102 -12.96 -9.62 -15.92
C TRP A 102 -13.09 -8.19 -16.45
N GLY A 103 -14.28 -7.59 -16.41
CA GLY A 103 -14.59 -6.31 -17.07
C GLY A 103 -13.75 -5.12 -16.61
N ASN A 104 -13.16 -5.16 -15.41
CA ASN A 104 -12.41 -4.03 -14.84
C ASN A 104 -11.03 -4.39 -14.25
N VAL A 105 -10.41 -5.48 -14.70
CA VAL A 105 -9.07 -5.92 -14.20
C VAL A 105 -8.04 -4.80 -14.27
N LEU A 106 -8.00 -4.05 -15.38
CA LEU A 106 -7.05 -2.93 -15.57
C LEU A 106 -7.27 -1.81 -14.54
N PHE A 107 -8.52 -1.45 -14.28
CA PHE A 107 -8.85 -0.41 -13.29
C PHE A 107 -8.40 -0.81 -11.89
N PHE A 108 -8.72 -2.03 -11.47
CA PHE A 108 -8.26 -2.55 -10.20
C PHE A 108 -6.74 -2.59 -10.14
N LEU A 109 -6.06 -3.12 -11.16
CA LEU A 109 -4.60 -3.19 -11.22
C LEU A 109 -3.95 -1.81 -11.03
N VAL A 110 -4.45 -0.78 -11.72
CA VAL A 110 -3.97 0.61 -11.56
C VAL A 110 -4.16 1.08 -10.12
N ILE A 111 -5.31 0.83 -9.49
CA ILE A 111 -5.55 1.16 -8.08
C ILE A 111 -4.55 0.43 -7.18
N GLY A 112 -4.25 -0.84 -7.43
CA GLY A 112 -3.28 -1.61 -6.66
C GLY A 112 -1.87 -1.05 -6.75
N VAL A 113 -1.45 -0.63 -7.95
CA VAL A 113 -0.15 0.04 -8.14
C VAL A 113 -0.13 1.36 -7.38
N ILE A 114 -1.16 2.21 -7.54
CA ILE A 114 -1.25 3.50 -6.83
C ILE A 114 -1.20 3.29 -5.32
N ALA A 115 -1.97 2.32 -4.78
CA ALA A 115 -1.99 2.01 -3.36
C ALA A 115 -0.62 1.53 -2.85
N SER A 116 0.06 0.68 -3.61
CA SER A 116 1.40 0.19 -3.24
C SER A 116 2.47 1.28 -3.27
N LEU A 117 2.41 2.16 -4.27
CA LEU A 117 3.29 3.32 -4.34
C LEU A 117 3.00 4.29 -3.19
N PHE A 118 1.73 4.54 -2.90
CA PHE A 118 1.33 5.39 -1.78
C PHE A 118 1.84 4.82 -0.45
N PHE A 119 1.70 3.50 -0.25
CA PHE A 119 2.25 2.78 0.89
C PHE A 119 3.76 2.98 1.04
N TYR A 120 4.51 2.87 -0.06
CA TYR A 120 5.95 3.12 -0.05
C TYR A 120 6.31 4.54 0.42
N HIS A 121 5.58 5.55 -0.04
CA HIS A 121 5.82 6.93 0.38
C HIS A 121 5.50 7.16 1.86
N VAL A 122 4.38 6.63 2.35
CA VAL A 122 4.03 6.69 3.77
C VAL A 122 5.09 6.00 4.62
N LEU A 123 5.57 4.83 4.18
CA LEU A 123 6.63 4.09 4.86
C LEU A 123 7.95 4.90 4.91
N LEU A 124 8.31 5.60 3.82
CA LEU A 124 9.47 6.48 3.80
C LEU A 124 9.35 7.62 4.82
N VAL A 125 8.19 8.29 4.87
CA VAL A 125 7.91 9.40 5.80
C VAL A 125 8.02 8.92 7.25
N ILE A 126 7.38 7.80 7.59
CA ILE A 126 7.43 7.22 8.95
C ILE A 126 8.86 6.85 9.31
N SER A 127 9.57 6.17 8.40
CA SER A 127 10.96 5.78 8.64
C SER A 127 11.89 6.98 8.78
N TYR A 128 11.60 8.09 8.10
CA TYR A 128 12.34 9.35 8.26
C TYR A 128 12.08 9.95 9.65
N ALA A 129 10.82 10.07 10.07
CA ALA A 129 10.45 10.59 11.38
C ALA A 129 11.06 9.80 12.54
N PHE A 130 11.02 8.47 12.48
CA PHE A 130 11.66 7.62 13.51
C PHE A 130 13.18 7.80 13.58
N ARG A 131 13.84 8.00 12.44
CA ARG A 131 15.29 8.24 12.40
C ARG A 131 15.67 9.63 12.86
N ALA A 132 14.82 10.64 12.66
CA ALA A 132 15.03 11.98 13.20
C ALA A 132 14.98 11.98 14.73
N ASN A 133 13.94 11.37 15.32
CA ASN A 133 13.80 11.28 16.78
C ASN A 133 14.97 10.53 17.47
N LEU A 134 15.55 9.51 16.83
CA LEU A 134 16.69 8.78 17.38
C LEU A 134 18.03 9.54 17.33
N LYS A 135 18.13 10.63 16.57
CA LYS A 135 19.32 11.48 16.55
C LYS A 135 19.30 12.55 17.65
N GLU A 136 18.13 12.82 18.21
CA GLU A 136 17.94 13.82 19.27
C GLU A 136 17.99 13.22 20.68
N SER A 137 18.00 11.88 20.81
CA SER A 137 18.14 11.13 22.06
C SER A 137 19.55 10.61 22.29
#